data_AF-R7URM3-F1
#
_entry.id   AF-R7URM3-F1
#
_cell.length_a   1.000
_cell.length_b   1.000
_cell.length_c   1.000
_cell.angle_alpha   90.00
_cell.angle_beta   90.00
_cell.angle_gamma   90.00
#
_symmetry.space_group_name_H-M   'P 1'
#
loop_
_entity.id
_entity.type
_entity.pdbx_description
1 polymer ?
#
loop_
_entity_poly.entity_id
_entity_poly.type
_entity_poly.pdbx_seq_one_letter_code
_entity_poly.pdbx_strand_id
1 'polypeptide(L)'
;MGDFNFHLDVPNDPNGRLFNELLSALDLQQHVSKPTHRAGHLLDLIITKTTNISYPIIDSINVHDVHVSDHSLISCTLCIKPKRSDPRTITARPMKKVTPPELASKLKQVLDDKMPKECDDLDRFIITLNKCVTQVMDELAPKRNIRLKGETLKPWYSDAIHDARRKRRSIERLLRKSGLEVHRQMLKAQRKVVVNMIDQAKSDYIRDSIT
;
A
#
# COMPACT_ATOMS: atom_id res chain seq x y z
N MET A 1 -21.92 -13.91 -3.02
CA MET A 1 -22.59 -14.80 -3.99
C MET A 1 -23.14 -15.97 -3.20
N GLY A 2 -24.37 -16.37 -3.46
CA GLY A 2 -24.97 -17.54 -2.82
C GLY A 2 -26.42 -17.73 -3.25
N ASP A 3 -26.99 -18.85 -2.85
CA ASP A 3 -28.42 -19.14 -2.96
C ASP A 3 -29.15 -18.52 -1.77
N PHE A 4 -30.11 -17.64 -2.06
CA PHE A 4 -30.87 -16.91 -1.05
C PHE A 4 -32.31 -17.42 -0.91
N ASN A 5 -32.80 -18.25 -1.83
CA ASN A 5 -34.17 -18.76 -1.84
C ASN A 5 -35.27 -17.67 -1.75
N PHE A 6 -34.97 -16.42 -2.15
CA PHE A 6 -35.93 -15.32 -2.24
C PHE A 6 -36.31 -15.07 -3.70
N HIS A 7 -37.60 -14.87 -3.97
CA HIS A 7 -38.12 -14.68 -5.32
C HIS A 7 -38.10 -13.19 -5.69
N LEU A 8 -36.93 -12.68 -6.07
CA LEU A 8 -36.76 -11.26 -6.42
C LEU A 8 -37.34 -10.91 -7.79
N ASP A 9 -37.58 -11.91 -8.64
CA ASP A 9 -38.20 -11.81 -9.95
C ASP A 9 -39.73 -11.73 -9.91
N VAL A 10 -40.36 -12.08 -8.78
CA VAL A 10 -41.82 -12.11 -8.64
C VAL A 10 -42.34 -10.74 -8.19
N PRO A 11 -43.16 -10.05 -9.02
CA PRO A 11 -43.75 -8.78 -8.63
C PRO A 11 -44.64 -8.97 -7.40
N ASN A 12 -44.51 -8.07 -6.43
CA ASN A 12 -45.32 -8.02 -5.21
C ASN A 12 -45.09 -9.14 -4.19
N ASP A 13 -44.02 -9.94 -4.32
CA ASP A 13 -43.61 -10.85 -3.24
C ASP A 13 -43.19 -10.05 -1.98
N PRO A 14 -43.83 -10.23 -0.81
CA PRO A 14 -43.52 -9.47 0.39
C PRO A 14 -42.07 -9.64 0.86
N ASN A 15 -41.52 -10.86 0.74
CA ASN A 15 -40.16 -11.15 1.17
C ASN A 15 -39.14 -10.52 0.22
N GLY A 16 -39.38 -10.59 -1.09
CA GLY A 16 -38.54 -9.95 -2.10
C GLY A 16 -38.52 -8.42 -1.97
N ARG A 17 -39.64 -7.79 -1.62
CA ARG A 17 -39.70 -6.35 -1.32
C ARG A 17 -38.87 -5.99 -0.09
N LEU A 18 -39.09 -6.69 1.02
CA LEU A 18 -38.35 -6.44 2.26
C LEU A 18 -36.85 -6.67 2.08
N PHE A 19 -36.47 -7.68 1.29
CA PHE A 19 -35.08 -7.94 0.95
C PHE A 19 -34.49 -6.81 0.09
N ASN A 20 -35.19 -6.33 -0.94
CA ASN A 20 -34.75 -5.19 -1.73
C ASN A 20 -34.62 -3.89 -0.91
N GLU A 21 -35.53 -3.65 0.03
CA GLU A 21 -35.44 -2.53 0.97
C GLU A 21 -34.19 -2.65 1.85
N LEU A 22 -33.90 -3.85 2.37
CA LEU A 22 -32.68 -4.12 3.14
C LEU A 22 -31.42 -3.86 2.31
N LEU A 23 -31.39 -4.32 1.05
CA LEU A 23 -30.27 -4.05 0.15
C LEU A 23 -30.08 -2.55 -0.06
N SER A 24 -31.17 -1.82 -0.33
CA SER A 24 -31.11 -0.36 -0.50
C SER A 24 -30.64 0.35 0.77
N ALA A 25 -31.08 -0.08 1.96
CA ALA A 25 -30.72 0.53 3.23
C ALA A 25 -29.23 0.33 3.58
N LEU A 26 -28.61 -0.72 3.06
CA LEU A 26 -27.20 -1.06 3.29
C LEU A 26 -26.28 -0.62 2.15
N ASP A 27 -26.78 0.18 1.20
CA ASP A 27 -26.10 0.54 -0.04
C ASP A 27 -25.56 -0.71 -0.76
N LEU A 28 -26.40 -1.74 -0.89
CA LEU A 28 -26.07 -2.98 -1.60
C LEU A 28 -26.84 -3.03 -2.92
N GLN A 29 -26.18 -3.55 -3.95
CA GLN A 29 -26.73 -3.77 -5.27
C GLN A 29 -26.62 -5.25 -5.62
N GLN A 30 -27.75 -5.85 -5.99
CA GLN A 30 -27.83 -7.17 -6.61
C GLN A 30 -27.63 -7.01 -8.13
N HIS A 31 -26.92 -7.96 -8.76
CA HIS A 31 -26.49 -7.84 -10.17
C HIS A 31 -26.99 -8.92 -11.12
N VAL A 32 -27.57 -10.01 -10.62
CA VAL A 32 -28.07 -11.10 -11.49
C VAL A 32 -29.46 -10.73 -11.98
N SER A 33 -29.71 -10.80 -13.29
CA SER A 33 -31.00 -10.40 -13.88
C SER A 33 -31.70 -11.52 -14.65
N LYS A 34 -31.06 -12.68 -14.80
CA LYS A 34 -31.58 -13.84 -15.51
C LYS A 34 -31.98 -14.94 -14.51
N PRO A 35 -32.98 -15.78 -14.83
CA PRO A 35 -33.31 -16.95 -14.04
C PRO A 35 -32.09 -17.84 -13.77
N THR A 36 -31.92 -18.22 -12.51
CA THR A 36 -30.81 -19.07 -12.04
C THR A 36 -31.26 -20.48 -11.69
N HIS A 37 -32.56 -20.73 -11.72
CA HIS A 37 -33.15 -22.04 -11.48
C HIS A 37 -34.04 -22.46 -12.66
N ARG A 38 -34.13 -23.77 -12.95
CA ARG A 38 -34.90 -24.35 -14.06
C ARG A 38 -36.38 -23.98 -14.06
N ALA A 39 -36.93 -23.64 -12.90
CA ALA A 39 -38.31 -23.19 -12.76
C ALA A 39 -38.54 -21.74 -13.23
N GLY A 40 -37.50 -21.05 -13.71
CA GLY A 40 -37.59 -19.68 -14.20
C GLY A 40 -37.38 -18.61 -13.12
N HIS A 41 -36.95 -19.00 -11.91
CA HIS A 41 -36.78 -18.08 -10.78
C HIS A 41 -35.34 -17.64 -10.56
N LEU A 42 -35.20 -16.53 -9.84
CA LEU A 42 -33.95 -15.89 -9.51
C LEU A 42 -33.64 -16.06 -8.02
N LEU A 43 -32.95 -17.16 -7.68
CA LEU A 43 -32.67 -17.54 -6.29
C LEU A 43 -31.20 -17.29 -5.90
N ASP A 44 -30.30 -17.55 -6.83
CA ASP A 44 -28.86 -17.29 -6.69
C ASP A 44 -28.50 -15.83 -7.01
N LEU A 45 -27.88 -15.14 -6.05
CA LEU A 45 -27.58 -13.71 -6.15
C LEU A 45 -26.09 -13.42 -6.09
N ILE A 46 -25.67 -12.41 -6.86
CA ILE A 46 -24.40 -11.72 -6.70
C ILE A 46 -24.71 -10.30 -6.22
N ILE A 47 -24.21 -9.96 -5.03
CA ILE A 47 -24.48 -8.69 -4.36
C ILE A 47 -23.15 -8.01 -4.06
N THR A 48 -23.03 -6.72 -4.37
CA THR A 48 -21.88 -5.90 -3.99
C THR A 48 -22.33 -4.64 -3.27
N LYS A 49 -21.43 -4.03 -2.50
CA LYS A 49 -21.66 -2.68 -1.99
C LYS A 49 -21.63 -1.68 -3.15
N THR A 50 -22.58 -0.76 -3.16
CA THR A 50 -22.56 0.43 -4.00
C THR A 50 -21.39 1.29 -3.53
N THR A 51 -20.42 1.50 -4.42
CA THR A 51 -19.23 2.30 -4.11
C THR A 51 -19.17 3.52 -5.00
N ASN A 52 -18.78 4.67 -4.44
CA ASN A 52 -18.48 5.90 -5.19
C ASN A 52 -17.12 5.81 -5.92
N ILE A 53 -16.88 4.71 -6.62
CA ILE A 53 -15.65 4.46 -7.35
C ILE A 53 -15.94 4.67 -8.84
N SER A 54 -15.01 5.28 -9.57
CA SER A 54 -15.14 5.63 -11.00
C SER A 54 -15.29 4.43 -11.96
N TYR A 55 -15.36 3.20 -11.46
CA TYR A 55 -15.49 1.99 -12.28
C TYR A 55 -16.40 0.97 -11.58
N PRO A 56 -17.17 0.17 -12.34
CA PRO A 56 -18.03 -0.86 -11.77
C PRO A 56 -17.18 -2.01 -11.21
N ILE A 57 -17.60 -2.58 -10.07
CA ILE A 57 -16.94 -3.75 -9.45
C ILE A 57 -17.16 -5.01 -10.30
N ILE A 58 -18.32 -5.12 -10.93
CA ILE A 58 -18.70 -6.21 -11.83
C ILE A 58 -18.73 -5.68 -13.26
N ASP A 59 -17.96 -6.31 -14.14
CA ASP A 59 -17.86 -5.95 -15.56
C ASP A 59 -18.91 -6.69 -16.40
N SER A 60 -19.10 -7.97 -16.13
CA SER A 60 -20.05 -8.82 -16.85
C SER A 60 -20.56 -9.94 -15.96
N ILE A 61 -21.81 -10.35 -16.19
CA ILE A 61 -22.45 -11.53 -15.59
C ILE A 61 -23.08 -12.36 -16.70
N ASN A 62 -22.81 -13.67 -16.67
CA ASN A 62 -23.45 -14.64 -17.54
C ASN A 62 -24.02 -15.77 -16.70
N VAL A 63 -25.25 -16.17 -17.04
CA VAL A 63 -25.94 -17.33 -16.47
C VAL A 63 -26.03 -18.39 -17.55
N HIS A 64 -25.53 -19.59 -17.26
CA HIS A 64 -25.44 -20.71 -18.18
C HIS A 64 -26.28 -21.86 -17.64
N ASP A 65 -27.24 -22.33 -18.42
CA ASP A 65 -27.91 -23.59 -18.13
C ASP A 65 -26.96 -24.72 -18.54
N VAL A 66 -26.50 -25.49 -17.54
CA VAL A 66 -25.53 -26.58 -17.74
C VAL A 66 -26.24 -27.93 -17.87
N HIS A 67 -27.56 -27.98 -17.70
CA HIS A 67 -28.40 -29.19 -17.80
C HIS A 67 -27.98 -30.38 -16.92
N VAL A 68 -27.13 -30.15 -15.92
CA VAL A 68 -26.65 -31.15 -14.94
C VAL A 68 -27.23 -30.96 -13.54
N SER A 69 -27.91 -29.83 -13.31
CA SER A 69 -28.53 -29.43 -12.06
C SER A 69 -29.81 -28.64 -12.38
N ASP A 70 -30.69 -28.48 -11.40
CA ASP A 70 -31.79 -27.53 -11.44
C ASP A 70 -31.33 -26.07 -11.26
N HIS A 71 -30.10 -25.85 -10.78
CA HIS A 71 -29.43 -24.55 -10.77
C HIS A 71 -28.53 -24.32 -12.01
N SER A 72 -28.53 -23.08 -12.49
CA SER A 72 -27.68 -22.57 -13.56
C SER A 72 -26.31 -22.11 -13.03
N LEU A 73 -25.26 -22.26 -13.83
CA LEU A 73 -23.94 -21.74 -13.51
C LEU A 73 -23.90 -20.23 -13.71
N ILE A 74 -23.53 -19.49 -12.67
CA ILE A 74 -23.32 -18.04 -12.75
C ILE A 74 -21.83 -17.75 -12.82
N SER A 75 -21.42 -17.05 -13.87
CA SER A 75 -20.06 -16.56 -14.07
C SER A 75 -20.06 -15.03 -14.07
N CYS A 76 -19.05 -14.42 -13.45
CA CYS A 76 -18.89 -12.98 -13.46
C CYS A 76 -17.41 -12.57 -13.57
N THR A 77 -17.19 -11.39 -14.13
CA THR A 77 -15.87 -10.77 -14.23
C THR A 77 -15.76 -9.64 -13.22
N LEU A 78 -14.80 -9.75 -12.30
CA LEU A 78 -14.55 -8.73 -11.27
C LEU A 78 -13.50 -7.71 -11.73
N CYS A 79 -13.86 -6.44 -11.70
CA CYS A 79 -12.99 -5.32 -12.00
C CYS A 79 -12.30 -4.81 -10.72
N ILE A 80 -11.22 -5.47 -10.31
CA ILE A 80 -10.44 -5.07 -9.13
C ILE A 80 -9.23 -4.24 -9.59
N LYS A 81 -9.31 -2.91 -9.49
CA LYS A 81 -8.11 -2.08 -9.67
C LYS A 81 -7.33 -2.03 -8.36
N PRO A 82 -6.06 -2.45 -8.33
CA PRO A 82 -5.25 -2.29 -7.14
C PRO A 82 -5.12 -0.80 -6.83
N LYS A 83 -5.45 -0.41 -5.59
CA LYS A 83 -5.18 0.95 -5.10
C LYS A 83 -3.68 1.18 -5.21
N ARG A 84 -3.25 1.93 -6.23
CA ARG A 84 -1.86 2.36 -6.36
C ARG A 84 -1.69 3.49 -5.36
N SER A 85 -0.76 3.31 -4.43
CA SER A 85 -0.34 4.39 -3.56
C SER A 85 0.16 5.56 -4.40
N ASP A 86 -0.30 6.77 -4.10
CA ASP A 86 0.24 7.96 -4.73
C ASP A 86 1.74 8.07 -4.45
N PRO A 87 2.57 8.29 -5.47
CA PRO A 87 4.01 8.39 -5.27
C PRO A 87 4.32 9.64 -4.45
N ARG A 88 4.94 9.44 -3.27
CA ARG A 88 5.46 10.55 -2.47
C ARG A 88 6.72 11.11 -3.15
N THR A 89 6.71 12.40 -3.43
CA THR A 89 7.91 13.12 -3.90
C THR A 89 8.58 13.78 -2.72
N ILE A 90 9.88 13.54 -2.53
CA ILE A 90 10.71 14.27 -1.56
C ILE A 90 11.86 14.96 -2.26
N THR A 91 12.32 16.07 -1.69
CA THR A 91 13.52 16.76 -2.13
C THR A 91 14.71 16.23 -1.34
N ALA A 92 15.71 15.66 -2.02
CA ALA A 92 16.89 15.12 -1.35
C ALA A 92 18.17 15.40 -2.15
N ARG A 93 19.32 15.33 -1.47
CA ARG A 93 20.65 15.46 -2.07
C ARG A 93 21.28 14.07 -2.25
N PRO A 94 21.82 13.73 -3.44
CA PRO A 94 22.45 12.44 -3.68
C PRO A 94 23.86 12.38 -3.05
N MET A 95 23.93 12.21 -1.73
CA MET A 95 25.20 12.23 -0.99
C MET A 95 26.13 11.06 -1.29
N LYS A 96 25.63 9.97 -1.89
CA LYS A 96 26.43 8.77 -2.19
C LYS A 96 27.57 9.00 -3.17
N LYS A 97 27.49 10.04 -4.01
CA LYS A 97 28.53 10.38 -5.00
C LYS A 97 29.52 11.41 -4.48
N VAL A 98 29.19 12.10 -3.38
CA VAL A 98 30.08 13.11 -2.78
C VAL A 98 31.12 12.38 -1.96
N THR A 99 32.39 12.57 -2.31
CA THR A 99 33.50 11.99 -1.55
C THR A 99 33.95 12.95 -0.45
N PRO A 100 34.38 12.46 0.74
CA PRO A 100 34.86 13.34 1.80
C PRO A 100 36.04 14.26 1.39
N PRO A 101 37.03 13.81 0.60
CA PRO A 101 38.13 14.68 0.17
C PRO A 101 37.68 15.83 -0.75
N GLU A 102 36.79 15.54 -1.70
CA GLU A 102 36.24 16.53 -2.63
C GLU A 102 35.44 17.60 -1.88
N LEU A 103 34.59 17.17 -0.94
CA LEU A 103 33.83 18.07 -0.07
C LEU A 103 34.76 18.98 0.76
N ALA A 104 35.79 18.40 1.39
CA ALA A 104 36.73 19.14 2.22
C ALA A 104 37.51 20.18 1.41
N SER A 105 38.02 19.79 0.23
CA SER A 105 38.76 20.70 -0.66
C SER A 105 37.89 21.87 -1.11
N LYS A 106 36.63 21.60 -1.50
CA LYS A 106 35.72 22.63 -2.00
C LYS A 106 35.24 23.56 -0.89
N LEU A 107 34.94 23.02 0.29
CA LEU A 107 34.61 23.81 1.47
C LEU A 107 35.75 24.75 1.83
N LYS A 108 37.00 24.25 1.89
CA LYS A 108 38.16 25.08 2.18
C LYS A 108 38.29 26.23 1.19
N GLN A 109 38.21 25.94 -0.11
CA GLN A 109 38.28 26.95 -1.16
C GLN A 109 37.23 28.06 -1.00
N VAL A 110 35.97 27.69 -0.76
CA VAL A 110 34.87 28.67 -0.67
C VAL A 110 34.93 29.45 0.65
N LEU A 111 35.32 28.81 1.74
CA LEU A 111 35.44 29.46 3.05
C LEU A 111 36.63 30.43 3.06
N ASP A 112 37.78 30.06 2.51
CA ASP A 112 38.95 30.95 2.43
C ASP A 112 38.67 32.21 1.58
N ASP A 113 37.82 32.09 0.56
CA ASP A 113 37.41 33.20 -0.33
C ASP A 113 36.32 34.10 0.28
N LYS A 114 35.31 33.52 0.93
CA LYS A 114 34.07 34.22 1.28
C LYS A 114 33.88 34.51 2.76
N MET A 115 34.68 33.91 3.65
CA MET A 115 34.55 34.17 5.08
C MET A 115 35.24 35.48 5.47
N PRO A 116 34.60 36.31 6.31
CA PRO A 116 35.28 37.42 6.96
C PRO A 116 36.40 36.88 7.86
N LYS A 117 37.60 37.49 7.78
CA LYS A 117 38.72 37.15 8.68
C LYS A 117 38.49 37.67 10.11
N GLU A 118 37.76 38.77 10.21
CA GLU A 118 37.32 39.40 11.45
C GLU A 118 35.82 39.66 11.32
N CYS A 119 35.06 39.36 12.37
CA CYS A 119 33.61 39.53 12.35
C CYS A 119 33.11 39.91 13.74
N ASP A 120 32.57 41.12 13.86
CA ASP A 120 32.01 41.64 15.10
C ASP A 120 30.54 41.20 15.31
N ASP A 121 29.95 40.55 14.31
CA ASP A 121 28.55 40.11 14.30
C ASP A 121 28.47 38.60 14.03
N LEU A 122 28.20 37.85 15.09
CA LEU A 122 28.07 36.40 15.07
C LEU A 122 26.93 35.92 14.16
N ASP A 123 25.82 36.64 14.10
CA ASP A 123 24.67 36.24 13.28
C ASP A 123 25.02 36.35 11.79
N ARG A 124 25.69 37.44 11.42
CA ARG A 124 26.19 37.63 10.06
C ARG A 124 27.24 36.59 9.68
N PHE A 125 28.09 36.19 10.62
CA PHE A 125 29.06 35.11 10.41
C PHE A 125 28.35 33.79 10.12
N ILE A 126 27.40 33.38 10.97
CA ILE A 126 26.63 32.14 10.82
C ILE A 126 25.84 32.11 9.51
N ILE A 127 25.20 33.21 9.14
CA ILE A 127 24.47 33.34 7.87
C ILE A 127 25.42 33.13 6.69
N THR A 128 26.59 33.75 6.73
CA THR A 128 27.59 33.65 5.66
C THR A 128 28.15 32.22 5.57
N LEU A 129 28.40 31.58 6.70
CA LEU A 129 28.88 30.19 6.77
C LEU A 129 27.84 29.24 6.16
N ASN A 130 26.58 29.35 6.58
CA ASN A 130 25.47 28.54 6.06
C ASN A 130 25.29 28.73 4.54
N LYS A 131 25.45 29.96 4.03
CA LYS A 131 25.42 30.23 2.59
C LYS A 131 26.58 29.54 1.86
N CYS A 132 27.80 29.62 2.38
CA CYS A 132 28.97 28.98 1.78
C CYS A 132 28.81 27.45 1.73
N VAL A 133 28.42 26.83 2.85
CA VAL A 133 28.16 25.39 2.92
C VAL A 133 27.03 25.00 1.97
N THR A 134 25.95 25.76 1.92
CA THR A 134 24.82 25.49 1.01
C THR A 134 25.26 25.56 -0.45
N GLN A 135 26.06 26.55 -0.82
CA GLN A 135 26.60 26.69 -2.17
C GLN A 135 27.44 25.47 -2.58
N VAL A 136 28.39 25.06 -1.72
CA VAL A 136 29.22 23.87 -1.99
C VAL A 136 28.35 22.62 -2.12
N MET A 137 27.34 22.49 -1.27
CA MET A 137 26.40 21.37 -1.31
C MET A 137 25.51 21.40 -2.56
N ASP A 138 25.12 22.57 -3.07
CA ASP A 138 24.37 22.72 -4.32
C ASP A 138 25.21 22.38 -5.55
N GLU A 139 26.51 22.67 -5.51
CA GLU A 139 27.45 22.33 -6.58
C GLU A 139 27.75 20.82 -6.61
N LEU A 140 28.11 20.23 -5.46
CA LEU A 140 28.51 18.81 -5.38
C LEU A 140 27.31 17.85 -5.38
N ALA A 141 26.20 18.24 -4.77
CA ALA A 141 25.01 17.41 -4.62
C ALA A 141 23.72 18.25 -4.72
N PRO A 142 23.36 18.73 -5.92
CA PRO A 142 22.16 19.53 -6.11
C PRO A 142 20.92 18.78 -5.64
N LYS A 143 19.98 19.53 -5.05
CA LYS A 143 18.68 18.99 -4.63
C LYS A 143 17.95 18.41 -5.84
N ARG A 144 17.44 17.19 -5.71
CA ARG A 144 16.63 16.53 -6.74
C ARG A 144 15.34 15.99 -6.13
N ASN A 145 14.29 16.01 -6.93
CA ASN A 145 13.02 15.40 -6.59
C ASN A 145 13.14 13.88 -6.78
N ILE A 146 12.97 13.14 -5.69
CA ILE A 146 12.98 11.68 -5.70
C ILE A 146 11.55 11.19 -5.49
N ARG A 147 11.08 10.39 -6.45
CA ARG A 147 9.80 9.68 -6.33
C ARG A 147 10.01 8.40 -5.52
N LEU A 148 9.42 8.35 -4.35
CA LEU A 148 9.38 7.16 -3.52
C LEU A 148 8.20 6.28 -3.97
N LYS A 149 8.45 4.98 -4.12
CA LYS A 149 7.38 4.00 -4.35
C LYS A 149 6.74 3.65 -3.01
N GLY A 150 5.45 3.94 -2.86
CA GLY A 150 4.66 3.48 -1.72
C GLY A 150 3.82 4.57 -1.08
N GLU A 151 2.82 4.11 -0.34
CA GLU A 151 1.86 4.93 0.41
C GLU A 151 2.58 5.77 1.48
N THR A 152 1.87 6.81 1.92
CA THR A 152 2.04 7.54 3.19
C THR A 152 2.82 6.74 4.24
N LEU A 153 3.73 7.43 4.94
CA LEU A 153 4.51 6.88 6.06
C LEU A 153 3.66 5.89 6.85
N LYS A 154 4.04 4.61 6.85
CA LYS A 154 3.38 3.60 7.69
C LYS A 154 3.75 3.95 9.13
N PRO A 155 2.86 4.55 9.93
CA PRO A 155 3.28 5.15 11.19
C PRO A 155 3.73 4.07 12.19
N TRP A 156 3.17 2.87 12.06
CA TRP A 156 3.57 1.66 12.79
C TRP A 156 4.90 1.03 12.31
N TYR A 157 5.50 1.49 11.22
CA TYR A 157 6.70 0.87 10.66
C TYR A 157 7.97 1.47 11.28
N SER A 158 8.56 0.76 12.24
CA SER A 158 9.79 1.16 12.93
C SER A 158 11.07 0.63 12.28
N ASP A 159 12.21 1.24 12.62
CA ASP A 159 13.54 0.77 12.21
C ASP A 159 13.82 -0.66 12.70
N ALA A 160 13.30 -1.04 13.86
CA ALA A 160 13.41 -2.42 14.36
C ALA A 160 12.75 -3.43 13.42
N ILE A 161 11.55 -3.12 12.89
CA ILE A 161 10.87 -3.95 11.88
C ILE A 161 11.69 -3.99 10.58
N HIS A 162 12.27 -2.85 10.19
CA HIS A 162 13.14 -2.76 9.04
C HIS A 162 14.33 -3.71 9.15
N ASP A 163 14.99 -3.73 10.31
CA ASP A 163 16.17 -4.54 10.57
C ASP A 163 15.86 -6.02 10.68
N ALA A 164 14.75 -6.37 11.33
CA ALA A 164 14.26 -7.75 11.35
C ALA A 164 13.99 -8.29 9.93
N ARG A 165 13.45 -7.45 9.03
CA ARG A 165 13.28 -7.78 7.60
C ARG A 165 14.60 -7.88 6.85
N ARG A 166 15.58 -7.02 7.12
CA ARG A 166 16.94 -7.13 6.54
C ARG A 166 17.59 -8.45 6.93
N LYS A 167 17.54 -8.81 8.22
CA LYS A 167 18.05 -10.10 8.73
C LYS A 167 17.37 -11.28 8.05
N ARG A 168 16.03 -11.26 7.92
CA ARG A 168 15.28 -12.29 7.18
C ARG A 168 15.76 -12.47 5.74
N ARG A 169 15.96 -11.36 5.00
CA ARG A 169 16.49 -11.40 3.63
C ARG A 169 17.92 -11.93 3.57
N SER A 170 18.74 -11.61 4.56
CA SER A 170 20.11 -12.14 4.67
C SER A 170 20.10 -13.66 4.80
N ILE A 171 19.31 -14.20 5.71
CA ILE A 171 19.15 -15.65 5.93
C ILE A 171 18.58 -16.32 4.67
N GLU A 172 17.63 -15.69 4.00
CA GLU A 172 17.08 -16.21 2.74
C GLU A 172 18.14 -16.33 1.65
N ARG A 173 19.01 -15.32 1.47
CA ARG A 173 20.13 -15.40 0.52
C ARG A 173 21.12 -16.49 0.93
N LEU A 174 21.40 -16.62 2.23
CA LEU A 174 22.28 -17.65 2.76
C LEU A 174 21.74 -19.05 2.47
N LEU A 175 20.43 -19.28 2.69
CA LEU A 175 19.75 -20.53 2.35
C LEU A 175 19.85 -20.83 0.85
N ARG A 176 19.59 -19.84 -0.03
CA ARG A 176 19.72 -20.03 -1.49
C ARG A 176 21.12 -20.43 -1.91
N LYS A 177 22.16 -19.95 -1.22
CA LYS A 177 23.57 -20.27 -1.53
C LYS A 177 23.99 -21.65 -1.02
N SER A 178 23.50 -22.04 0.16
CA SER A 178 24.01 -23.21 0.89
C SER A 178 23.10 -24.44 0.85
N GLY A 179 21.79 -24.27 0.68
CA GLY A 179 20.80 -25.34 0.70
C GLY A 179 20.60 -26.04 2.06
N LEU A 180 21.32 -25.64 3.12
CA LEU A 180 21.30 -26.33 4.41
C LEU A 180 19.98 -26.19 5.17
N GLU A 181 19.54 -27.28 5.79
CA GLU A 181 18.31 -27.31 6.59
C GLU A 181 18.37 -26.36 7.80
N VAL A 182 19.55 -26.17 8.40
CA VAL A 182 19.75 -25.20 9.49
C VAL A 182 19.35 -23.78 9.06
N HIS A 183 19.72 -23.36 7.84
CA HIS A 183 19.34 -22.04 7.34
C HIS A 183 17.85 -21.94 7.02
N ARG A 184 17.20 -23.07 6.66
CA ARG A 184 15.75 -23.14 6.50
C ARG A 184 15.03 -22.95 7.82
N GLN A 185 15.51 -23.59 8.88
CA GLN A 185 15.00 -23.42 10.24
C GLN A 185 15.20 -21.99 10.73
N MET A 186 16.38 -21.40 10.52
CA MET A 186 16.65 -19.99 10.82
C MET A 186 15.69 -19.04 10.07
N LEU A 187 15.42 -19.32 8.79
CA LEU A 187 14.50 -18.51 7.98
C LEU A 187 13.06 -18.61 8.53
N LYS A 188 12.63 -19.82 8.92
CA LYS A 188 11.32 -20.06 9.53
C LYS A 188 11.18 -19.30 10.85
N ALA A 189 12.18 -19.37 11.72
CA ALA A 189 12.22 -18.62 12.98
C ALA A 189 12.17 -17.10 12.75
N GLN A 190 13.02 -16.58 11.86
CA GLN A 190 13.08 -15.14 11.57
C GLN A 190 11.81 -14.63 10.88
N ARG A 191 11.12 -15.46 10.07
CA ARG A 191 9.81 -15.12 9.52
C ARG A 191 8.79 -14.87 10.62
N LYS A 192 8.73 -15.75 11.63
CA LYS A 192 7.81 -15.61 12.77
C LYS A 192 8.07 -14.32 13.54
N VAL A 193 9.34 -14.00 13.80
CA VAL A 193 9.74 -12.74 14.45
C VAL A 193 9.21 -11.52 13.67
N VAL A 194 9.44 -11.47 12.35
CA VAL A 194 8.99 -10.34 11.53
C VAL A 194 7.47 -10.21 11.49
N VAL A 195 6.74 -11.33 11.42
CA VAL A 195 5.26 -11.32 11.45
C VAL A 195 4.76 -10.77 12.78
N ASN A 196 5.22 -11.35 13.90
CA ASN A 196 4.82 -10.91 15.23
C ASN A 196 5.10 -9.41 15.47
N MET A 197 6.28 -8.92 15.06
CA MET A 197 6.61 -7.50 15.22
C MET A 197 5.68 -6.58 14.40
N ILE A 198 5.29 -7.01 13.19
CA ILE A 198 4.37 -6.22 12.35
C ILE A 198 2.97 -6.23 12.95
N ASP A 199 2.50 -7.38 13.40
CA ASP A 199 1.16 -7.53 13.97
C ASP A 199 1.04 -6.71 15.26
N GLN A 200 2.03 -6.82 16.15
CA GLN A 200 2.11 -6.01 17.37
C GLN A 200 2.11 -4.51 17.05
N ALA A 201 2.97 -4.05 16.14
CA ALA A 201 3.06 -2.63 15.82
C ALA A 201 1.78 -2.08 15.18
N LYS A 202 1.06 -2.90 14.39
CA LYS A 202 -0.26 -2.51 13.87
C LYS A 202 -1.30 -2.43 14.98
N SER A 203 -1.32 -3.41 15.88
CA SER A 203 -2.23 -3.43 17.03
C SER A 203 -2.01 -2.23 17.94
N ASP A 204 -0.76 -1.90 18.23
CA ASP A 204 -0.39 -0.74 19.05
C ASP A 204 -0.82 0.55 18.39
N TYR A 205 -0.52 0.73 17.10
CA TYR A 205 -0.95 1.91 16.35
C TYR A 205 -2.48 2.09 16.33
N ILE A 206 -3.24 1.01 16.15
CA ILE A 206 -4.71 1.08 16.18
C ILE A 206 -5.19 1.46 17.58
N ARG A 207 -4.61 0.87 18.64
CA ARG A 207 -4.94 1.18 20.03
C ARG A 207 -4.71 2.67 20.33
N ASP A 208 -3.55 3.18 19.93
CA ASP A 208 -3.16 4.57 20.16
C ASP A 208 -3.98 5.56 19.31
N SER A 209 -4.51 5.12 18.16
CA SER A 209 -5.35 5.96 17.28
C SER A 209 -6.82 6.06 17.74
N ILE A 210 -7.24 5.23 18.70
CA ILE A 210 -8.61 5.20 19.25
C ILE A 210 -8.72 6.02 20.55
N THR A 211 -7.59 6.33 21.19
CA THR A 211 -7.52 7.09 22.45
C THR A 211 -7.23 8.57 22.18
#